data_AF-A0A972TL37-F1
#
_entry.id   AF-A0A972TL37-F1
#
_cell.length_a   1.000
_cell.length_b   1.000
_cell.length_c   1.000
_cell.angle_alpha   90.00
_cell.angle_beta   90.00
_cell.angle_gamma   90.00
#
_symmetry.space_group_name_H-M   'P 1'
#
loop_
_entity.id
_entity.type
_entity.pdbx_description
1 polymer ?
#
loop_
_entity_poly.entity_id
_entity_poly.type
_entity_poly.pdbx_seq_one_letter_code
_entity_poly.pdbx_strand_id
1 'polypeptide(L)'
;MINESLTSYCQRLFNLILAMEITKQQDVKVPLEVGANEAMQMILSVRANSGIVMVIGNGGSAAIASHMQNDLSKAVGVRSLVFHEPSLLTALANDD
;
A
#
# COMPACT_ATOMS: atom_id res chain seq x y z
N MET A 1 19.61 -22.36 0.86
CA MET A 1 19.35 -23.22 2.03
C MET A 1 18.79 -22.31 3.11
N ILE A 2 17.55 -22.53 3.59
CA ILE A 2 16.97 -21.70 4.65
C ILE A 2 17.74 -22.03 5.93
N ASN A 3 18.57 -21.10 6.39
CA ASN A 3 19.50 -21.32 7.52
C ASN A 3 18.84 -21.05 8.88
N GLU A 4 17.51 -21.16 8.96
CA GLU A 4 16.69 -20.76 10.10
C GLU A 4 15.54 -21.76 10.28
N SER A 5 15.20 -22.05 11.54
CA SER A 5 14.04 -22.90 11.83
C SER A 5 12.72 -22.19 11.50
N LEU A 6 11.68 -22.95 11.15
CA LEU A 6 10.35 -22.38 10.90
C LEU A 6 9.84 -21.58 12.11
N THR A 7 10.09 -22.06 13.33
CA THR A 7 9.72 -21.36 14.57
C THR A 7 10.40 -20.01 14.69
N SER A 8 11.70 -19.93 14.42
CA SER A 8 12.44 -18.66 14.46
C SER A 8 11.95 -17.69 13.39
N TYR A 9 11.69 -18.19 12.18
CA TYR A 9 11.13 -17.39 11.09
C TYR A 9 9.76 -16.78 11.47
N CYS A 10 8.84 -17.61 11.97
CA CYS A 10 7.52 -17.16 12.39
C CYS A 10 7.59 -16.17 13.56
N GLN A 11 8.50 -16.39 14.52
CA GLN A 11 8.70 -15.45 15.63
C GLN A 11 9.22 -14.10 15.13
N ARG A 12 10.16 -14.10 14.19
CA ARG A 12 10.66 -12.85 13.58
C ARG A 12 9.55 -12.13 12.83
N LEU A 13 8.76 -12.85 12.03
CA LEU A 13 7.62 -12.27 11.32
C LEU A 13 6.62 -11.63 12.29
N PHE A 14 6.27 -12.33 13.38
CA PHE A 14 5.38 -11.82 14.41
C PHE A 14 5.93 -10.53 15.04
N ASN A 15 7.21 -10.50 15.41
CA ASN A 15 7.84 -9.32 15.97
C ASN A 15 7.84 -8.13 14.99
N LEU A 16 8.04 -8.40 13.69
CA LEU A 16 7.97 -7.36 12.66
C LEU A 16 6.57 -6.77 12.52
N ILE A 17 5.52 -7.61 12.58
CA ILE A 17 4.13 -7.15 12.55
C ILE A 17 3.82 -6.27 13.76
N LEU A 18 4.28 -6.66 14.96
CA LEU A 18 4.09 -5.86 16.17
C LEU A 18 4.85 -4.54 16.17
N ALA A 19 5.96 -4.46 15.44
CA ALA A 19 6.76 -3.26 15.29
C ALA A 19 6.29 -2.34 14.15
N MET A 20 5.20 -2.66 13.46
CA MET A 20 4.69 -1.84 12.37
C MET A 20 4.27 -0.45 12.87
N GLU A 21 4.71 0.56 12.14
CA GLU A 21 4.40 1.97 12.37
C GLU A 21 4.16 2.66 11.03
N ILE A 22 3.50 3.81 11.07
CA ILE A 22 3.28 4.64 9.89
C ILE A 22 4.22 5.84 9.97
N THR A 23 4.97 6.07 8.90
CA THR A 23 5.82 7.26 8.76
C THR A 23 5.08 8.30 7.94
N LYS A 24 4.91 9.49 8.51
CA LYS A 24 4.32 10.66 7.83
C LYS A 24 5.41 11.48 7.15
N GLN A 25 5.02 12.62 6.59
CA GLN A 25 5.97 13.64 6.13
C GLN A 25 6.94 14.02 7.26
N GLN A 26 8.16 14.41 6.90
CA GLN A 26 9.22 14.81 7.84
C GLN A 26 9.63 13.69 8.83
N ASP A 27 9.50 12.42 8.42
CA ASP A 27 9.88 11.23 9.21
C ASP A 27 9.19 11.10 10.57
N VAL A 28 8.01 11.72 10.72
CA VAL A 28 7.21 11.58 11.95
C VAL A 28 6.57 10.19 11.98
N LYS A 29 7.06 9.35 12.90
CA LYS A 29 6.52 8.01 13.17
C LYS A 29 5.29 8.10 14.06
N VAL A 30 4.22 7.43 13.68
CA VAL A 30 3.00 7.31 14.46
C VAL A 30 2.57 5.85 14.61
N PRO A 31 1.84 5.52 15.70
CA PRO A 31 1.25 4.19 15.85
C PRO A 31 0.38 3.80 14.65
N LEU A 32 0.41 2.52 14.29
CA LEU A 32 -0.32 1.97 13.14
C LEU A 32 -1.81 2.34 13.18
N GLU A 33 -2.47 2.20 14.33
CA GLU A 33 -3.91 2.50 14.49
C GLU A 33 -4.23 3.97 14.20
N VAL A 34 -3.39 4.88 14.68
CA VAL A 34 -3.55 6.32 14.47
C VAL A 34 -3.37 6.67 12.99
N GLY A 35 -2.28 6.21 12.39
CA GLY A 35 -2.01 6.48 10.98
C GLY A 35 -3.02 5.82 10.03
N ALA A 36 -3.52 4.63 10.36
CA ALA A 36 -4.53 3.93 9.55
C ALA A 36 -5.86 4.68 9.57
N ASN A 37 -6.29 5.16 10.73
CA ASN A 37 -7.48 6.00 10.84
C ASN A 37 -7.35 7.29 10.05
N GLU A 38 -6.20 7.96 10.12
CA GLU A 38 -5.95 9.16 9.31
C GLU A 38 -5.97 8.87 7.80
N ALA A 39 -5.34 7.78 7.37
CA ALA A 39 -5.38 7.36 5.97
C ALA A 39 -6.80 7.07 5.47
N MET A 40 -7.63 6.42 6.30
CA MET A 40 -9.04 6.21 6.02
C MET A 40 -9.78 7.55 5.84
N GLN A 41 -9.59 8.50 6.75
CA GLN A 41 -10.24 9.82 6.64
C GLN A 41 -9.80 10.58 5.38
N MET A 42 -8.52 10.49 5.00
CA MET A 42 -8.03 11.06 3.74
C MET A 42 -8.73 10.44 2.52
N ILE A 43 -8.91 9.12 2.49
CA ILE A 43 -9.61 8.43 1.40
C ILE A 43 -11.09 8.85 1.33
N LEU A 44 -11.76 8.94 2.48
CA LEU A 44 -13.17 9.35 2.55
C LEU A 44 -13.38 10.81 2.13
N SER A 45 -12.44 11.71 2.46
CA SER A 45 -12.50 13.10 2.00
C SER A 45 -12.31 13.22 0.48
N VAL A 46 -11.41 12.41 -0.11
CA VAL A 46 -11.28 12.32 -1.57
C VAL A 46 -12.58 11.85 -2.20
N ARG A 47 -13.27 10.85 -1.62
CA ARG A 47 -14.59 10.40 -2.09
C ARG A 47 -15.61 11.53 -2.07
N ALA A 48 -15.73 12.24 -0.95
CA ALA A 48 -16.70 13.33 -0.78
C ALA A 48 -16.50 14.45 -1.81
N ASN A 49 -15.25 14.73 -2.18
CA ASN A 49 -14.89 15.72 -3.18
C ASN A 49 -14.90 15.17 -4.62
N SER A 50 -15.45 13.96 -4.84
CA SER A 50 -15.41 13.28 -6.13
C SER A 50 -14.00 13.22 -6.72
N GLY A 51 -12.96 13.08 -5.90
CA GLY A 51 -11.57 12.97 -6.35
C GLY A 51 -11.21 11.58 -6.85
N ILE A 52 -9.91 11.32 -6.98
CA ILE A 52 -9.34 10.04 -7.40
C ILE A 52 -8.22 9.67 -6.44
N VAL A 53 -8.21 8.42 -5.95
CA VAL A 53 -7.09 7.87 -5.17
C VAL A 53 -6.16 7.12 -6.12
N MET A 54 -4.89 7.49 -6.13
CA MET A 54 -3.85 6.82 -6.91
C MET A 54 -3.04 5.91 -5.98
N VAL A 55 -3.01 4.61 -6.26
CA VAL A 55 -2.29 3.62 -5.46
C VAL A 55 -1.09 3.11 -6.25
N ILE A 56 0.10 3.24 -5.67
CA ILE A 56 1.37 2.97 -6.35
C ILE A 56 2.14 1.91 -5.55
N GLY A 57 2.68 0.91 -6.25
CA GLY A 57 3.51 -0.13 -5.67
C GLY A 57 4.38 -0.79 -6.73
N ASN A 58 5.55 -1.27 -6.33
CA ASN A 58 6.52 -1.98 -7.18
C ASN A 58 6.71 -3.43 -6.70
N GLY A 59 7.14 -4.32 -7.60
CA GLY A 59 7.36 -5.73 -7.27
C GLY A 59 6.14 -6.39 -6.62
N GLY A 60 6.33 -7.04 -5.46
CA GLY A 60 5.22 -7.62 -4.69
C GLY A 60 4.17 -6.60 -4.23
N SER A 61 4.58 -5.36 -3.95
CA SER A 61 3.66 -4.28 -3.56
C SER A 61 2.77 -3.82 -4.70
N ALA A 62 3.11 -4.10 -5.96
CA ALA A 62 2.23 -3.83 -7.10
C ALA A 62 0.93 -4.66 -7.00
N ALA A 63 1.03 -5.93 -6.61
CA ALA A 63 -0.13 -6.78 -6.38
C ALA A 63 -1.01 -6.26 -5.24
N ILE A 64 -0.40 -5.76 -4.16
CA ILE A 64 -1.11 -5.14 -3.04
C ILE A 64 -1.83 -3.87 -3.50
N ALA A 65 -1.16 -3.01 -4.27
CA ALA A 65 -1.74 -1.79 -4.83
C ALA A 65 -2.95 -2.08 -5.74
N SER A 66 -2.83 -3.10 -6.61
CA SER A 66 -3.94 -3.61 -7.44
C SER A 66 -5.13 -4.07 -6.62
N HIS A 67 -4.90 -4.86 -5.58
CA HIS A 67 -5.99 -5.33 -4.72
C HIS A 67 -6.65 -4.18 -3.98
N MET A 68 -5.86 -3.25 -3.43
CA MET A 68 -6.39 -2.08 -2.76
C MET A 68 -7.21 -1.19 -3.71
N GLN A 69 -6.77 -0.99 -4.95
CA GLN A 69 -7.54 -0.27 -5.98
C GLN A 69 -8.90 -0.94 -6.24
N ASN A 70 -8.92 -2.26 -6.36
CA ASN A 70 -10.18 -3.00 -6.54
C ASN A 70 -11.13 -2.78 -5.36
N ASP A 71 -10.63 -2.84 -4.12
CA ASP A 71 -11.44 -2.63 -2.93
C ASP A 71 -11.95 -1.19 -2.82
N LEU A 72 -11.07 -0.20 -3.09
CA LEU A 72 -11.45 1.21 -3.09
C LEU A 72 -12.55 1.50 -4.11
N SER A 73 -12.44 0.94 -5.32
CA SER A 73 -13.44 1.17 -6.36
C SER A 73 -14.72 0.37 -6.22
N LYS A 74 -14.65 -0.88 -5.74
CA LYS A 74 -15.85 -1.74 -5.63
C LYS A 74 -16.52 -1.65 -4.27
N ALA A 75 -15.77 -1.74 -3.18
CA ALA A 75 -16.33 -1.79 -1.83
C ALA A 75 -16.52 -0.39 -1.24
N VAL A 76 -15.54 0.50 -1.39
CA VAL A 76 -15.60 1.85 -0.79
C VAL A 76 -16.31 2.85 -1.71
N GLY A 77 -16.37 2.59 -3.02
CA GLY A 77 -17.00 3.46 -4.00
C GLY A 77 -16.21 4.73 -4.28
N VAL A 78 -14.88 4.66 -4.21
CA VAL A 78 -13.94 5.74 -4.53
C VAL A 78 -13.31 5.46 -5.89
N ARG A 79 -13.25 6.48 -6.75
CA ARG A 79 -12.51 6.35 -8.02
C ARG A 79 -11.04 6.13 -7.68
N SER A 80 -10.46 5.05 -8.20
CA SER A 80 -9.07 4.72 -7.90
C SER A 80 -8.32 4.16 -9.10
N LEU A 81 -7.02 4.43 -9.16
CA LEU A 81 -6.12 4.07 -10.26
C LEU A 81 -4.86 3.39 -9.72
N VAL A 82 -4.28 2.50 -10.53
CA VAL A 82 -2.96 1.89 -10.31
C VAL A 82 -2.06 2.12 -11.52
N PHE A 83 -0.76 2.14 -11.30
CA PHE A 83 0.24 2.56 -12.30
C PHE A 83 1.39 1.55 -12.44
N HIS A 84 1.06 0.28 -12.61
CA HIS A 84 2.06 -0.78 -12.76
C HIS A 84 1.74 -1.72 -13.92
N GLU A 85 0.99 -1.25 -14.93
CA GLU A 85 0.67 -2.06 -16.11
C GLU A 85 2.00 -2.40 -16.82
N PRO A 86 2.37 -3.69 -16.97
CA PRO A 86 3.67 -4.06 -17.51
C PRO A 86 3.95 -3.47 -18.89
N SER A 87 2.94 -3.38 -19.76
CA SER A 87 3.10 -2.82 -21.10
C SER A 87 3.38 -1.31 -21.07
N LEU A 88 2.68 -0.57 -20.20
CA LEU A 88 2.91 0.87 -20.00
C LEU A 88 4.31 1.12 -19.43
N LEU A 89 4.70 0.38 -18.40
CA LEU A 89 6.03 0.50 -17.79
C LEU A 89 7.14 0.16 -18.79
N THR A 90 6.96 -0.89 -19.59
CA THR A 90 7.94 -1.30 -20.60
C THR A 90 8.05 -0.28 -21.72
N ALA A 91 6.93 0.29 -22.19
CA ALA A 91 6.95 1.34 -23.19
C ALA A 91 7.69 2.59 -22.69
N LEU A 92 7.34 3.10 -21.50
CA LEU A 92 8.01 4.24 -20.90
C LEU A 92 9.52 4.00 -20.69
N ALA A 93 9.90 2.82 -20.19
CA ALA A 93 11.31 2.50 -19.95
C ALA A 93 12.14 2.27 -21.22
N ASN A 94 11.49 1.97 -22.35
CA ASN A 94 12.16 1.73 -23.63
C ASN A 94 12.20 2.96 -24.54
N ASP A 95 11.21 3.86 -24.42
CA ASP A 95 11.05 5.04 -25.27
C ASP A 95 11.74 6.30 -24.68
N ASP A 96 12.16 6.25 -23.41
CA ASP A 96 13.05 7.22 -22.74
C ASP A 96 14.54 6.83 -22.86
#